data_AF-A0A7K4CX64-F1
#
_entry.id   AF-A0A7K4CX64-F1
#
_cell.length_a   1.000
_cell.length_b   1.000
_cell.length_c   1.000
_cell.angle_alpha   90.00
_cell.angle_beta   90.00
_cell.angle_gamma   90.00
#
_symmetry.space_group_name_H-M   'P 1'
#
loop_
_entity.id
_entity.type
_entity.pdbx_description
1 polymer ?
#
loop_
_entity_poly.entity_id
_entity_poly.type
_entity_poly.pdbx_seq_one_letter_code
_entity_poly.pdbx_strand_id
1 'polypeptide(L)'
;MVNCIACTSKHPVRLGTICRLALGNEEIYTLYRCPDCKKYFLDCYEDIFMPVDDLPDPQWKRGPFDEANGELLLRMIKECPDPLDKYCDCAAHERFFMEI
;
A
#
# COMPACT_ATOMS: atom_id res chain seq x y z
N MET A 1 1.29 -15.54 1.89
CA MET A 1 0.65 -15.17 3.17
C MET A 1 1.42 -13.98 3.71
N VAL A 2 0.76 -12.83 3.89
CA VAL A 2 1.42 -11.61 4.35
C VAL A 2 1.57 -11.68 5.87
N ASN A 3 2.80 -11.52 6.37
CA ASN A 3 3.06 -11.45 7.81
C ASN A 3 3.13 -9.98 8.25
N CYS A 4 2.65 -9.71 9.46
CA CYS A 4 2.80 -8.41 10.11
C CYS A 4 4.29 -8.06 10.27
N ILE A 5 4.68 -6.87 9.86
CA ILE A 5 6.08 -6.41 9.97
C ILE A 5 6.51 -6.12 11.41
N ALA A 6 5.56 -5.87 12.32
CA ALA A 6 5.87 -5.50 13.71
C ALA A 6 5.99 -6.71 14.64
N CYS A 7 5.09 -7.70 14.51
CA CYS A 7 5.02 -8.84 15.44
C CYS A 7 5.04 -10.21 14.75
N THR A 8 5.27 -10.26 13.43
CA THR A 8 5.36 -11.48 12.59
C THR A 8 4.12 -12.37 12.56
N SER A 9 3.01 -11.95 13.18
CA SER A 9 1.71 -12.62 13.08
C SER A 9 1.29 -12.86 11.63
N LYS A 10 0.74 -14.05 11.38
CA LYS A 10 0.32 -14.54 10.06
C LYS A 10 -1.11 -14.14 9.68
N HIS A 11 -1.80 -13.40 10.54
CA HIS A 11 -3.22 -13.07 10.37
C HIS A 11 -3.52 -11.57 10.24
N PRO A 12 -2.73 -10.77 9.49
CA PRO A 12 -3.10 -9.39 9.25
C PRO A 12 -4.37 -9.30 8.38
N VAL A 13 -5.23 -8.34 8.68
CA VAL A 13 -6.48 -8.09 7.97
C VAL A 13 -6.23 -7.03 6.89
N ARG A 14 -6.56 -7.36 5.63
CA ARG A 14 -6.52 -6.40 4.52
C ARG A 14 -7.65 -5.39 4.68
N LEU A 15 -7.34 -4.11 4.54
CA LEU A 15 -8.30 -3.01 4.71
C LEU A 15 -8.61 -2.27 3.41
N GLY A 16 -7.68 -2.22 2.48
CA GLY A 16 -7.86 -1.56 1.19
C GLY A 16 -6.63 -1.72 0.30
N THR A 17 -6.78 -1.46 -0.98
CA THR A 17 -5.69 -1.44 -1.96
C THR A 17 -5.88 -0.25 -2.87
N ILE A 18 -4.78 0.37 -3.26
CA ILE A 18 -4.73 1.47 -4.22
C ILE A 18 -3.55 1.27 -5.16
N CYS A 19 -3.66 1.62 -6.44
CA CYS A 19 -2.56 1.52 -7.39
C CYS A 19 -2.37 2.79 -8.24
N ARG A 20 -1.18 2.99 -8.79
CA ARG A 20 -0.91 4.05 -9.78
C ARG A 20 0.02 3.56 -10.87
N LEU A 21 -0.04 4.22 -12.02
CA LEU A 21 1.01 4.11 -13.03
C LEU A 21 2.13 5.13 -12.73
N ALA A 22 3.34 4.67 -12.49
CA ALA A 22 4.52 5.49 -12.28
C ALA A 22 5.65 5.03 -13.21
N LEU A 23 6.14 5.94 -14.07
CA LEU A 23 7.24 5.67 -15.01
C LEU A 23 7.07 4.41 -15.88
N GLY A 24 5.81 4.03 -16.17
CA GLY A 24 5.49 2.83 -16.96
C GLY A 24 5.31 1.55 -16.15
N ASN A 25 5.58 1.58 -14.84
CA ASN A 25 5.32 0.49 -13.91
C ASN A 25 4.02 0.75 -13.15
N GLU A 26 3.32 -0.32 -12.77
CA GLU A 26 2.14 -0.21 -11.93
C GLU A 26 2.54 -0.47 -10.46
N GLU A 27 2.46 0.57 -9.64
CA GLU A 27 2.69 0.44 -8.21
C GLU A 27 1.37 0.16 -7.50
N ILE A 28 1.34 -0.86 -6.64
CA ILE A 28 0.18 -1.36 -5.92
C ILE A 28 0.48 -1.36 -4.42
N TYR A 29 -0.34 -0.66 -3.65
CA TYR A 29 -0.22 -0.53 -2.21
C TYR A 29 -1.43 -1.14 -1.52
N THR A 30 -1.22 -2.19 -0.73
CA THR A 30 -2.27 -2.84 0.05
C THR A 30 -2.09 -2.57 1.53
N LEU A 31 -3.06 -1.93 2.15
CA LEU A 31 -3.06 -1.62 3.58
C LEU A 31 -3.58 -2.79 4.39
N TYR A 32 -2.83 -3.13 5.44
CA TYR A 32 -3.17 -4.16 6.40
C TYR A 32 -3.18 -3.61 7.83
N ARG A 33 -4.00 -4.22 8.70
CA ARG A 33 -3.95 -4.03 10.15
C ARG A 33 -3.77 -5.37 10.85
N CYS A 34 -2.81 -5.45 11.76
CA CYS A 34 -2.61 -6.64 12.57
C CYS A 34 -3.59 -6.67 13.75
N PRO A 35 -4.37 -7.76 13.93
CA PRO A 35 -5.27 -7.87 15.07
C PRO A 35 -4.53 -8.05 16.40
N ASP A 36 -3.29 -8.53 16.40
CA ASP A 36 -2.54 -8.84 17.62
C ASP A 36 -1.84 -7.61 18.19
N CYS A 37 -1.05 -6.90 17.37
CA CYS A 37 -0.31 -5.71 17.80
C CYS A 37 -0.99 -4.38 17.45
N LYS A 38 -2.15 -4.42 16.77
CA LYS A 38 -2.95 -3.26 16.32
C LYS A 38 -2.23 -2.27 15.40
N LYS A 39 -1.01 -2.58 14.95
CA LYS A 39 -0.26 -1.76 13.98
C LYS A 39 -0.75 -1.97 12.57
N TYR A 40 -0.61 -0.92 11.77
CA TYR A 40 -0.88 -0.93 10.34
C TYR A 40 0.42 -1.06 9.56
N PHE A 41 0.34 -1.56 8.34
CA PHE A 41 1.47 -1.59 7.42
C PHE A 41 0.97 -1.71 5.98
N LEU A 42 1.80 -1.26 5.04
CA LEU A 42 1.54 -1.43 3.61
C LEU A 42 2.37 -2.60 3.09
N ASP A 43 1.72 -3.48 2.34
CA ASP A 43 2.38 -4.42 1.43
C ASP A 43 2.37 -3.75 0.05
N CYS A 44 3.57 -3.46 -0.46
CA CYS A 44 3.77 -2.67 -1.66
C CYS A 44 4.33 -3.59 -2.75
N TYR A 45 3.83 -3.46 -3.96
CA TYR A 45 4.24 -4.26 -5.10
C TYR A 45 4.36 -3.37 -6.33
N GLU A 46 5.42 -3.52 -7.11
CA GLU A 46 5.60 -2.86 -8.39
C GLU A 46 5.56 -3.93 -9.50
N ASP A 47 4.59 -3.80 -10.41
CA ASP A 47 4.54 -4.58 -11.64
C ASP A 47 5.51 -3.94 -12.65
N ILE A 48 6.71 -4.50 -12.70
CA ILE A 48 7.82 -4.00 -13.50
C ILE A 48 7.67 -4.50 -14.94
N PHE A 49 7.47 -3.58 -15.87
CA PHE A 49 7.32 -3.92 -17.29
C PHE A 49 8.67 -4.26 -17.97
N MET A 50 9.79 -3.74 -17.47
CA MET A 50 11.14 -4.05 -17.96
C MET A 50 12.05 -4.50 -16.82
N PRO A 51 12.42 -5.79 -16.74
CA PRO A 51 13.41 -6.23 -15.78
C PRO A 51 14.77 -5.65 -16.18
N VAL A 52 15.27 -4.71 -15.39
CA VAL A 52 16.69 -4.34 -15.41
C VAL A 52 17.34 -5.16 -14.30
N ASP A 53 18.50 -5.77 -14.58
CA ASP A 53 19.18 -6.72 -13.69
C ASP A 53 19.53 -6.16 -12.29
N ASP A 54 19.37 -4.85 -12.07
CA ASP A 54 19.67 -4.11 -10.83
C ASP A 54 18.45 -3.47 -10.15
N LEU A 55 17.21 -3.82 -10.53
CA LEU A 55 16.04 -3.26 -9.84
C LEU A 55 15.88 -3.86 -8.42
N PRO A 56 15.50 -3.04 -7.42
CA PRO A 56 15.15 -3.52 -6.09
C PRO A 56 13.99 -4.54 -6.16
N ASP A 57 13.85 -5.34 -5.10
CA ASP A 57 12.76 -6.31 -4.96
C ASP A 57 11.42 -5.65 -5.33
N PRO A 58 10.66 -6.19 -6.31
CA PRO A 58 9.38 -5.62 -6.72
C PRO A 58 8.36 -5.61 -5.58
N GLN A 59 8.60 -6.35 -4.49
CA GLN A 59 7.76 -6.33 -3.31
C GLN A 59 8.52 -5.77 -2.10
N TRP A 60 7.91 -4.81 -1.40
CA TRP A 60 8.43 -4.29 -0.14
C TRP A 60 7.30 -3.96 0.82
N LYS A 61 7.66 -3.58 2.05
CA LYS A 61 6.69 -3.20 3.08
C LYS A 61 7.03 -1.85 3.67
N ARG A 62 6.00 -1.08 4.04
CA ARG A 62 6.14 0.21 4.73
C ARG A 62 5.40 0.21 6.06
N GLY A 63 5.92 0.98 7.02
CA GLY A 63 5.45 1.05 8.40
C GLY A 63 6.48 0.46 9.39
N PRO A 64 6.05 -0.03 10.56
CA PRO A 64 4.68 -0.07 11.04
C PRO A 64 4.12 1.31 11.36
N PHE A 65 2.85 1.52 11.04
CA PHE A 65 2.12 2.75 11.37
C PHE A 65 1.28 2.55 12.63
N ASP A 66 1.12 3.64 13.39
CA ASP A 66 0.14 3.71 14.46
C ASP A 66 -1.29 3.85 13.91
N GLU A 67 -2.26 3.92 14.81
CA GLU A 67 -3.68 3.98 14.45
C GLU A 67 -4.04 5.28 13.72
N ALA A 68 -3.49 6.42 14.13
CA ALA A 68 -3.78 7.69 13.49
C ALA A 68 -3.32 7.71 12.02
N ASN A 69 -2.09 7.29 11.77
CA ASN A 69 -1.55 7.21 10.40
C ASN A 69 -2.22 6.10 9.59
N GLY A 70 -2.49 4.95 10.20
CA GLY A 70 -3.18 3.84 9.54
C GLY A 70 -4.60 4.18 9.08
N GLU A 71 -5.38 4.84 9.95
CA GLU A 71 -6.74 5.28 9.61
C GLU A 71 -6.74 6.42 8.59
N LEU A 72 -5.74 7.31 8.63
CA LEU A 72 -5.57 8.34 7.60
C LEU A 72 -5.35 7.73 6.21
N LEU A 73 -4.44 6.75 6.10
CA LEU A 73 -4.19 6.03 4.85
C LEU A 73 -5.44 5.27 4.38
N LEU A 74 -6.14 4.59 5.30
CA LEU A 74 -7.38 3.89 4.99
C LEU A 74 -8.45 4.83 4.43
N ARG A 75 -8.56 6.02 5.03
CA ARG A 75 -9.51 7.05 4.61
C ARG A 75 -9.22 7.53 3.19
N MET A 76 -7.96 7.83 2.87
CA MET A 76 -7.56 8.22 1.51
C MET A 76 -7.92 7.14 0.48
N ILE A 77 -7.63 5.86 0.78
CA ILE A 77 -8.00 4.73 -0.10
C ILE A 77 -9.52 4.66 -0.31
N LYS A 78 -10.31 4.86 0.74
CA LYS A 78 -11.78 4.78 0.70
C LYS A 78 -12.47 6.00 0.07
N GLU A 79 -11.82 7.16 0.09
CA GLU A 79 -12.34 8.38 -0.53
C GLU A 79 -12.13 8.39 -2.05
N CYS A 80 -11.22 7.58 -2.58
CA CYS A 80 -11.10 7.38 -4.02
C CYS A 80 -12.31 6.58 -4.56
N PRO A 81 -12.97 7.04 -5.65
CA PRO A 81 -14.09 6.32 -6.26
C PRO A 81 -13.66 5.02 -6.95
N ASP A 82 -12.42 4.96 -7.46
CA ASP A 82 -11.85 3.76 -8.07
C ASP A 82 -10.35 3.63 -7.72
N PRO A 83 -10.00 3.13 -6.52
CA PRO A 83 -8.62 3.08 -6.07
C PRO A 83 -7.75 2.10 -6.88
N LEU A 84 -8.36 1.23 -7.68
CA LEU A 84 -7.64 0.29 -8.55
C LEU A 84 -7.52 0.78 -10.00
N ASP A 85 -8.04 1.97 -10.32
CA ASP A 85 -7.73 2.63 -11.57
C ASP A 85 -6.37 3.32 -11.46
N LYS A 86 -5.36 2.72 -12.11
CA LYS A 86 -3.99 3.24 -12.15
C LYS A 86 -3.84 4.57 -12.88
N TYR A 87 -4.87 5.01 -13.60
CA TYR A 87 -4.94 6.31 -14.25
C TYR A 87 -5.78 7.33 -13.47
N CYS A 88 -6.29 6.98 -12.29
CA CYS A 88 -7.07 7.89 -11.46
C CYS A 88 -6.22 9.07 -10.97
N ASP A 89 -6.75 10.28 -11.14
CA ASP A 89 -6.15 11.56 -10.76
C ASP A 89 -6.99 12.30 -9.68
N CYS A 90 -7.90 11.59 -9.00
CA CYS A 90 -8.72 12.23 -7.98
C CYS A 90 -7.85 12.68 -6.77
N ALA A 91 -8.28 13.74 -6.09
CA ALA A 91 -7.50 14.34 -5.01
C ALA A 91 -7.13 13.37 -3.88
N ALA A 92 -7.99 12.38 -3.58
CA ALA A 92 -7.67 11.36 -2.58
C ALA A 92 -6.58 10.39 -3.05
N HIS A 93 -6.59 10.05 -4.34
CA HIS A 93 -5.61 9.18 -4.98
C HIS A 93 -4.24 9.85 -5.05
N GLU A 94 -4.20 11.09 -5.55
CA GLU A 94 -2.97 11.89 -5.59
C GLU A 94 -2.40 12.08 -4.19
N ARG A 95 -3.23 12.46 -3.22
CA ARG A 95 -2.81 12.68 -1.84
C ARG A 95 -2.22 11.44 -1.21
N PHE A 96 -2.81 10.25 -1.44
CA PHE A 96 -2.23 9.00 -0.94
C PHE A 96 -0.78 8.87 -1.38
N PHE A 97 -0.50 9.06 -2.67
CA PHE A 97 0.84 8.88 -3.23
C PHE A 97 1.83 10.02 -2.94
N MET A 98 1.38 11.17 -2.43
CA MET A 98 2.24 12.24 -1.92
C MET A 98 2.63 12.06 -0.45
N GLU A 99 1.76 11.43 0.34
CA GLU A 99 1.90 11.32 1.80
C GLU A 99 2.59 10.02 2.25
N ILE A 100 2.71 9.03 1.34
CA ILE A 100 3.38 7.76 1.67
C ILE A 100 4.89 7.91 1.69
#